data_AF-A0A067TFP8-F1
#
_entry.id   AF-A0A067TFP8-F1
#
_cell.length_a   1.000
_cell.length_b   1.000
_cell.length_c   1.000
_cell.angle_alpha   90.00
_cell.angle_beta   90.00
_cell.angle_gamma   90.00
#
_symmetry.space_group_name_H-M   'P 1'
#
loop_
_entity.id
_entity.type
_entity.pdbx_description
1 polymer ?
#
loop_
_entity_poly.entity_id
_entity_poly.type
_entity_poly.pdbx_seq_one_letter_code
_entity_poly.pdbx_strand_id
1 'polypeptide(L)'
;MSTLQLIFDGINSWDLCCWDRQYLHQSAQISSQLSDNVYVVKLGPVAEKPTSKVVAKIARGATQVLALEAEYSFYRGRLAHLQGTVIPECRGFFMGMVDGEHVRCLLLEHCCPNPKKPATDPEEFHRRLMVGICKIHQAGVQHTNLLRQTHIAVHSDGSPRILDFSLATQHQCDNMIPADSNGRLRPGRCCPELTQLELFYGLKSGEPPKFQAPRLSVINRSTNWR
;
A
#
# COMPACT_ATOMS: atom_id res chain seq x y z
N MET A 1 -16.87 -20.20 0.53
CA MET A 1 -16.19 -19.57 1.68
C MET A 1 -14.76 -20.02 1.59
N SER A 2 -13.83 -19.09 1.67
CA SER A 2 -12.41 -19.38 1.52
C SER A 2 -11.77 -19.35 2.89
N THR A 3 -10.86 -20.29 3.17
CA THR A 3 -10.22 -20.39 4.50
C THR A 3 -8.73 -20.13 4.41
N LEU A 4 -8.20 -19.56 5.48
CA LEU A 4 -6.78 -19.39 5.74
C LEU A 4 -6.44 -20.15 7.01
N GLN A 5 -5.63 -21.19 6.88
CA GLN A 5 -5.01 -21.86 8.02
C GLN A 5 -3.69 -21.16 8.35
N LEU A 6 -3.66 -20.37 9.42
CA LEU A 6 -2.48 -19.64 9.87
C LEU A 6 -1.71 -20.46 10.90
N ILE A 7 -0.44 -20.78 10.64
CA ILE A 7 0.39 -21.73 11.42
C ILE A 7 1.56 -20.98 12.07
N PHE A 8 1.70 -21.04 13.40
CA PHE A 8 2.70 -20.27 14.16
C PHE A 8 4.01 -21.02 14.37
N ASP A 9 3.94 -22.27 14.81
CA ASP A 9 5.09 -23.08 15.26
C ASP A 9 4.95 -24.55 14.84
N GLY A 10 4.07 -24.83 13.88
CA GLY A 10 3.78 -26.18 13.39
C GLY A 10 2.83 -26.99 14.29
N ILE A 11 2.47 -26.46 15.47
CA ILE A 11 1.55 -27.10 16.41
C ILE A 11 0.29 -26.24 16.56
N ASN A 12 0.48 -24.94 16.73
CA ASN A 12 -0.60 -23.96 16.86
C ASN A 12 -1.01 -23.46 15.48
N SER A 13 -2.29 -23.64 15.16
CA SER A 13 -2.89 -23.11 13.94
C SER A 13 -4.25 -22.48 14.19
N TRP A 14 -4.58 -21.45 13.43
CA TRP A 14 -5.88 -20.78 13.45
C TRP A 14 -6.55 -20.90 12.11
N ASP A 15 -7.81 -21.32 12.11
CA ASP A 15 -8.65 -21.33 10.91
C ASP A 15 -9.43 -20.02 10.83
N LEU A 16 -9.04 -19.20 9.86
CA LEU A 16 -9.69 -17.93 9.56
C LEU A 16 -10.48 -18.05 8.26
N CYS A 17 -11.58 -17.33 8.15
CA CYS A 17 -12.48 -17.38 7.01
C CYS A 17 -12.53 -16.02 6.29
N CYS A 18 -12.69 -16.06 4.97
CA CYS A 18 -13.06 -14.91 4.16
C CYS A 18 -14.37 -15.21 3.42
N TRP A 19 -15.27 -14.22 3.40
CA TRP A 19 -16.54 -14.30 2.68
C TRP A 19 -16.37 -14.11 1.17
N ASP A 20 -15.22 -13.60 0.73
CA ASP A 20 -14.91 -13.42 -0.67
C ASP A 20 -14.57 -14.78 -1.33
N ARG A 21 -15.39 -15.18 -2.30
CA ARG A 21 -15.24 -16.46 -3.02
C ARG A 21 -14.07 -16.45 -4.00
N GLN A 22 -13.40 -15.31 -4.20
CA GLN A 22 -12.25 -15.20 -5.09
C GLN A 22 -10.99 -15.86 -4.53
N TYR A 23 -10.94 -16.11 -3.21
CA TYR A 23 -9.77 -16.74 -2.60
C TYR A 23 -9.89 -18.27 -2.61
N LEU A 24 -8.76 -18.95 -2.82
CA LEU A 24 -8.68 -20.41 -2.62
C LEU A 24 -8.44 -20.71 -1.13
N HIS A 25 -8.68 -21.95 -0.73
CA HIS A 25 -8.25 -22.42 0.59
C HIS A 25 -6.72 -22.39 0.67
N GLN A 26 -6.19 -21.64 1.62
CA GLN A 26 -4.76 -21.36 1.74
C GLN A 26 -4.24 -21.71 3.14
N SER A 27 -2.94 -22.01 3.21
CA SER A 27 -2.20 -22.07 4.47
C SER A 27 -1.12 -20.98 4.48
N ALA A 28 -0.95 -20.33 5.61
CA ALA A 28 0.09 -19.34 5.86
C ALA A 28 0.94 -19.79 7.04
N GLN A 29 2.23 -20.09 6.79
CA GLN A 29 3.17 -20.47 7.84
C GLN A 29 4.01 -19.26 8.25
N ILE A 30 4.00 -18.91 9.54
CA ILE A 30 4.83 -17.83 10.08
C ILE A 30 6.31 -18.20 9.93
N SER A 31 7.07 -17.26 9.37
CA SER A 31 8.50 -17.40 9.12
C SER A 31 9.32 -16.52 10.03
N SER A 32 8.88 -15.29 10.30
CA SER A 32 9.53 -14.35 11.22
C SER A 32 8.57 -13.25 11.65
N GLN A 33 8.83 -12.62 12.79
CA GLN A 33 8.08 -11.47 13.26
C GLN A 33 8.81 -10.17 12.89
N LEU A 34 8.08 -9.18 12.35
CA LEU A 34 8.60 -7.84 12.03
C LEU A 34 8.31 -6.85 13.15
N SER A 35 7.12 -6.96 13.76
CA SER A 35 6.69 -6.19 14.93
C SER A 35 5.64 -6.97 15.71
N ASP A 36 5.11 -6.42 16.81
CA ASP A 36 4.17 -7.07 17.73
C ASP A 36 3.05 -7.84 17.03
N ASN A 37 2.50 -7.29 15.95
CA ASN A 37 1.36 -7.86 15.25
C ASN A 37 1.56 -8.01 13.73
N VAL A 38 2.80 -7.91 13.26
CA VAL A 38 3.16 -8.03 11.84
C VAL A 38 4.18 -9.14 11.65
N TYR A 39 3.85 -10.08 10.78
CA TYR A 39 4.63 -11.30 10.55
C TYR A 39 4.95 -11.46 9.07
N VAL A 40 6.13 -11.97 8.77
CA VAL A 40 6.43 -12.55 7.47
C VAL A 40 5.90 -13.98 7.46
N VAL A 41 5.11 -14.34 6.46
CA VAL A 41 4.55 -15.67 6.32
C VAL A 41 4.81 -16.24 4.93
N LYS A 42 4.85 -17.56 4.82
CA LYS A 42 4.84 -18.27 3.55
C LYS A 42 3.41 -18.71 3.28
N LEU A 43 2.83 -18.21 2.19
CA LEU A 43 1.48 -18.48 1.73
C LEU A 43 1.50 -19.52 0.59
N GLY A 44 0.54 -20.42 0.60
CA GLY A 44 0.32 -21.40 -0.46
C GLY A 44 -1.03 -22.11 -0.32
N PRO A 45 -1.40 -22.95 -1.28
CA PRO A 45 -2.55 -23.84 -1.15
C PRO A 45 -2.40 -24.77 0.06
N VAL A 46 -3.50 -25.13 0.75
CA VAL A 46 -3.45 -26.02 1.94
C VAL A 46 -2.80 -27.38 1.63
N ALA A 47 -2.96 -27.89 0.41
CA ALA A 47 -2.43 -29.19 0.00
C ALA A 47 -0.93 -29.15 -0.41
N GLU A 48 -0.32 -27.98 -0.44
CA GLU A 48 1.02 -27.77 -0.99
C GLU A 48 1.93 -27.05 0.00
N LYS A 49 3.24 -27.22 -0.17
CA LYS A 49 4.21 -26.48 0.65
C LYS A 49 4.12 -24.98 0.32
N PRO A 50 3.88 -24.09 1.30
CA PRO A 50 3.79 -22.66 1.04
C PRO A 50 5.12 -22.07 0.53
N THR A 51 5.06 -21.34 -0.59
CA THR A 51 6.25 -20.77 -1.25
C THR A 51 6.19 -19.25 -1.41
N SER A 52 5.00 -18.66 -1.49
CA SER A 52 4.83 -17.23 -1.73
C SER A 52 5.07 -16.44 -0.44
N LYS A 53 6.05 -15.54 -0.42
CA LYS A 53 6.36 -14.73 0.75
C LYS A 53 5.41 -13.53 0.81
N VAL A 54 4.66 -13.41 1.90
CA VAL A 54 3.71 -12.31 2.15
C VAL A 54 3.87 -11.80 3.58
N VAL A 55 3.25 -10.67 3.88
CA VAL A 55 3.17 -10.10 5.23
C VAL A 55 1.76 -10.31 5.77
N ALA A 56 1.66 -10.82 7.00
CA ALA A 56 0.41 -10.94 7.74
C ALA A 56 0.38 -9.90 8.86
N LYS A 57 -0.58 -8.99 8.82
CA LYS A 57 -0.91 -8.08 9.92
C LYS A 57 -2.11 -8.66 10.67
N ILE A 58 -1.91 -9.00 11.93
CA ILE A 58 -2.89 -9.69 12.77
C ILE A 58 -3.44 -8.68 13.78
N ALA A 59 -4.74 -8.70 14.02
CA ALA A 59 -5.37 -7.87 15.04
C ALA A 59 -6.19 -8.75 15.98
N ARG A 60 -6.06 -8.49 17.28
CA ARG A 60 -6.82 -9.13 18.35
C ARG A 60 -7.49 -8.07 19.22
N GLY A 61 -8.71 -8.37 19.66
CA GLY A 61 -9.50 -7.47 20.49
C GLY A 61 -10.15 -6.32 19.69
N ALA A 62 -11.22 -5.77 20.25
CA ALA A 62 -12.13 -4.87 19.54
C ALA A 62 -11.42 -3.67 18.87
N THR A 63 -10.54 -2.99 19.60
CA THR A 63 -9.87 -1.78 19.09
C THR A 63 -8.95 -2.07 17.90
N GLN A 64 -8.10 -3.10 17.99
CA GLN A 64 -7.18 -3.43 16.90
C GLN A 64 -7.93 -3.98 15.69
N VAL A 65 -8.98 -4.76 15.93
CA VAL A 65 -9.84 -5.29 14.86
C VAL A 65 -10.48 -4.17 14.07
N LEU A 66 -11.07 -3.17 14.75
CA LEU A 66 -11.67 -2.01 14.09
C LEU A 66 -10.63 -1.19 13.31
N ALA A 67 -9.43 -0.99 13.87
CA ALA A 67 -8.35 -0.29 13.18
C ALA A 67 -7.90 -1.02 11.91
N LEU A 68 -7.76 -2.35 11.97
CA LEU A 68 -7.35 -3.15 10.83
C LEU A 68 -8.45 -3.26 9.76
N GLU A 69 -9.73 -3.28 10.15
CA GLU A 69 -10.87 -3.20 9.22
C GLU A 69 -10.91 -1.85 8.50
N ALA A 70 -10.68 -0.75 9.23
CA ALA A 70 -10.59 0.59 8.65
C ALA A 70 -9.43 0.67 7.64
N GLU A 71 -8.25 0.16 8.00
CA GLU A 71 -7.10 0.08 7.10
C GLU A 71 -7.42 -0.74 5.84
N TYR A 72 -8.00 -1.93 5.99
CA TYR A 72 -8.40 -2.79 4.87
C TYR A 72 -9.38 -2.11 3.92
N SER A 73 -10.27 -1.25 4.43
CA SER A 73 -11.23 -0.51 3.61
C SER A 73 -10.54 0.41 2.58
N PHE A 74 -9.35 0.95 2.88
CA PHE A 74 -8.58 1.75 1.93
C PHE A 74 -8.00 0.89 0.81
N TYR A 75 -7.42 -0.26 1.15
CA TYR A 75 -6.90 -1.23 0.19
C TYR A 75 -7.99 -1.69 -0.78
N ARG A 76 -9.16 -2.08 -0.26
CA ARG A 76 -10.27 -2.58 -1.09
C ARG A 76 -11.03 -1.48 -1.83
N GLY A 77 -10.99 -0.25 -1.32
CA GLY A 77 -11.73 0.89 -1.83
C GLY A 77 -10.85 1.85 -2.64
N ARG A 78 -10.62 3.04 -2.08
CA ARG A 78 -10.00 4.18 -2.77
C ARG A 78 -8.62 3.88 -3.34
N LEU A 79 -7.85 3.02 -2.69
CA LEU A 79 -6.48 2.72 -3.10
C LEU A 79 -6.35 1.45 -3.96
N ALA A 80 -7.45 0.79 -4.32
CA ALA A 80 -7.42 -0.48 -5.05
C ALA A 80 -6.60 -0.40 -6.35
N HIS A 81 -6.72 0.71 -7.08
CA HIS A 81 -6.01 0.96 -8.34
C HIS A 81 -4.52 1.27 -8.19
N LEU A 82 -4.02 1.43 -6.95
CA LEU A 82 -2.61 1.74 -6.65
C LEU A 82 -1.83 0.52 -6.12
N GLN A 83 -2.52 -0.60 -5.89
CA GLN A 83 -1.92 -1.84 -5.42
C GLN A 83 -0.90 -2.39 -6.42
N GLY A 84 0.17 -2.99 -5.89
CA GLY A 84 1.31 -3.53 -6.66
C GLY A 84 2.23 -2.48 -7.27
N THR A 85 1.88 -1.19 -7.20
CA THR A 85 2.67 -0.09 -7.82
C THR A 85 3.10 0.99 -6.85
N VAL A 86 2.18 1.53 -6.05
CA VAL A 86 2.47 2.57 -5.04
C VAL A 86 2.33 2.01 -3.64
N ILE A 87 1.39 1.10 -3.44
CA ILE A 87 1.12 0.42 -2.19
C ILE A 87 1.20 -1.10 -2.40
N PRO A 88 1.39 -1.90 -1.33
CA PRO A 88 1.38 -3.36 -1.41
C PRO A 88 0.10 -3.92 -2.03
N GLU A 89 0.20 -5.02 -2.76
CA GLU A 89 -0.99 -5.83 -3.08
C GLU A 89 -1.62 -6.40 -1.80
N CYS A 90 -2.94 -6.24 -1.68
CA CYS A 90 -3.76 -6.90 -0.68
C CYS A 90 -4.13 -8.30 -1.18
N ARG A 91 -3.51 -9.31 -0.57
CA ARG A 91 -3.68 -10.73 -0.91
C ARG A 91 -4.90 -11.35 -0.24
N GLY A 92 -5.49 -10.70 0.76
CA GLY A 92 -6.75 -11.11 1.37
C GLY A 92 -6.96 -10.55 2.76
N PHE A 93 -8.21 -10.61 3.23
CA PHE A 93 -8.60 -10.21 4.58
C PHE A 93 -9.47 -11.31 5.20
N PHE A 94 -9.02 -11.85 6.32
CA PHE A 94 -9.59 -13.04 6.95
C PHE A 94 -10.00 -12.73 8.39
N MET A 95 -11.05 -13.40 8.83
CA MET A 95 -11.66 -13.20 10.15
C MET A 95 -11.93 -14.53 10.84
N GLY A 96 -11.82 -14.54 12.16
CA GLY A 96 -12.11 -15.73 12.96
C GLY A 96 -12.30 -15.42 14.43
N MET A 97 -12.51 -16.48 15.21
CA MET A 97 -12.56 -16.47 16.66
C MET A 97 -11.44 -17.38 17.17
N VAL A 98 -10.60 -16.86 18.06
CA VAL A 98 -9.50 -17.62 18.68
C VAL A 98 -9.57 -17.34 20.18
N ASP A 99 -9.64 -18.38 20.99
CA ASP A 99 -9.74 -18.29 22.46
C ASP A 99 -10.86 -17.35 22.95
N GLY A 100 -11.99 -17.31 22.22
CA GLY A 100 -13.12 -16.44 22.54
C GLY A 100 -12.96 -14.98 22.10
N GLU A 101 -11.86 -14.61 21.45
CA GLU A 101 -11.60 -13.26 20.94
C GLU A 101 -11.75 -13.17 19.42
N HIS A 102 -12.25 -12.03 18.94
CA HIS A 102 -12.25 -11.72 17.51
C HIS A 102 -10.82 -11.50 17.01
N VAL A 103 -10.50 -12.19 15.92
CA VAL A 103 -9.25 -12.04 15.19
C VAL A 103 -9.51 -11.56 13.77
N ARG A 104 -8.64 -10.67 13.29
CA ARG A 104 -8.53 -10.30 11.88
C ARG A 104 -7.10 -10.51 11.40
N CYS A 105 -6.96 -10.90 10.14
CA CYS A 105 -5.68 -11.08 9.47
C CYS A 105 -5.74 -10.43 8.09
N LEU A 106 -4.90 -9.44 7.87
CA LEU A 106 -4.70 -8.79 6.57
C LEU A 106 -3.41 -9.35 5.96
N LEU A 107 -3.52 -9.96 4.78
CA LEU A 107 -2.37 -10.43 4.01
C LEU A 107 -1.98 -9.40 2.95
N LEU A 108 -0.72 -8.97 2.96
CA LEU A 108 -0.15 -8.00 2.04
C LEU A 108 1.08 -8.58 1.33
N GLU A 109 1.37 -8.05 0.14
CA GLU A 109 2.65 -8.24 -0.55
C GLU A 109 3.84 -7.99 0.39
N HIS A 110 4.86 -8.85 0.32
CA HIS A 110 6.07 -8.69 1.12
C HIS A 110 7.00 -7.67 0.48
N CYS A 111 7.00 -6.44 1.02
CA CYS A 111 7.99 -5.41 0.71
C CYS A 111 9.14 -5.44 1.74
N CYS A 112 10.35 -5.03 1.33
CA CYS A 112 11.49 -5.00 2.24
C CYS A 112 11.60 -3.61 2.89
N PRO A 113 11.27 -3.44 4.18
CA PRO A 113 11.61 -2.22 4.90
C PRO A 113 13.14 -2.19 5.04
N ASN A 114 13.79 -1.15 4.49
CA ASN A 114 15.25 -1.02 4.38
C ASN A 114 15.97 -2.05 3.50
N PRO A 115 16.04 -1.85 2.17
CA PRO A 115 17.10 -2.49 1.41
C PRO A 115 18.45 -1.91 1.85
N LYS A 116 19.50 -2.73 1.90
CA LYS A 116 20.87 -2.30 2.25
C LYS A 116 21.47 -1.26 1.28
N LYS A 117 20.73 -0.87 0.23
CA LYS A 117 20.87 0.29 -0.67
C LYS A 117 19.66 0.26 -1.60
N PRO A 118 18.99 1.39 -1.93
CA PRO A 118 18.13 1.40 -3.10
C PRO A 118 18.99 1.03 -4.32
N ALA A 119 18.49 0.15 -5.18
CA ALA A 119 19.16 -0.18 -6.45
C ALA A 119 19.19 1.02 -7.41
N THR A 120 18.42 2.05 -7.08
CA THR A 120 18.22 3.28 -7.84
C THR A 120 18.90 4.44 -7.13
N ASP A 121 19.26 5.46 -7.91
CA ASP A 121 19.65 6.77 -7.42
C ASP A 121 18.67 7.29 -6.34
N PRO A 122 19.14 7.68 -5.14
CA PRO A 122 18.29 8.20 -4.07
C PRO A 122 17.36 9.33 -4.50
N GLU A 123 17.79 10.16 -5.46
CA GLU A 123 16.96 11.23 -5.97
C GLU A 123 15.73 10.71 -6.72
N GLU A 124 15.94 9.77 -7.63
CA GLU A 124 14.86 9.09 -8.35
C GLU A 124 13.94 8.31 -7.40
N PHE A 125 14.49 7.70 -6.35
CA PHE A 125 13.69 7.03 -5.32
C PHE A 125 12.73 8.02 -4.64
N HIS A 126 13.24 9.16 -4.18
CA HIS A 126 12.44 10.20 -3.56
C HIS A 126 11.42 10.82 -4.53
N ARG A 127 11.80 11.03 -5.79
CA ARG A 127 10.88 11.50 -6.83
C ARG A 127 9.71 10.52 -7.02
N ARG A 128 9.99 9.21 -7.12
CA ARG A 128 8.96 8.16 -7.24
C ARG A 128 8.09 8.08 -6.00
N LEU A 129 8.66 8.24 -4.81
CA LEU A 129 7.93 8.29 -3.55
C LEU A 129 6.94 9.46 -3.54
N MET A 130 7.39 10.67 -3.85
CA MET A 130 6.52 11.85 -3.91
C MET A 130 5.40 11.71 -4.96
N VAL A 131 5.71 11.17 -6.15
CA VAL A 131 4.67 10.86 -7.15
C VAL A 131 3.65 9.85 -6.60
N GLY A 132 4.10 8.84 -5.86
CA GLY A 132 3.23 7.86 -5.19
C GLY A 132 2.31 8.50 -4.15
N ILE A 133 2.86 9.35 -3.29
CA ILE A 133 2.09 10.09 -2.27
C ILE A 133 1.04 10.98 -2.95
N CYS A 134 1.41 11.73 -3.99
CA CYS A 134 0.45 12.53 -4.76
C CYS A 134 -0.71 11.69 -5.33
N LYS A 135 -0.45 10.47 -5.81
CA LYS A 135 -1.50 9.55 -6.27
C LYS A 135 -2.43 9.10 -5.14
N ILE A 136 -1.91 8.84 -3.94
CA ILE A 136 -2.73 8.54 -2.75
C ILE A 136 -3.65 9.71 -2.41
N HIS A 137 -3.14 10.94 -2.46
CA HIS A 137 -3.94 12.14 -2.25
C HIS A 137 -4.98 12.36 -3.34
N GLN A 138 -4.66 12.08 -4.61
CA GLN A 138 -5.61 12.11 -5.73
C GLN A 138 -6.73 11.07 -5.57
N ALA A 139 -6.44 9.92 -4.93
CA ALA A 139 -7.46 8.94 -4.55
C ALA A 139 -8.34 9.39 -3.37
N GLY A 140 -8.06 10.57 -2.81
CA GLY A 140 -8.78 11.16 -1.70
C GLY A 140 -8.45 10.51 -0.36
N VAL A 141 -7.17 10.16 -0.17
CA VAL A 141 -6.65 9.57 1.08
C VAL A 141 -5.45 10.37 1.56
N GLN A 142 -5.38 10.62 2.86
CA GLN A 142 -4.21 11.17 3.55
C GLN A 142 -3.65 10.09 4.46
N HIS A 143 -2.34 9.87 4.46
CA HIS A 143 -1.72 8.77 5.20
C HIS A 143 -1.48 9.11 6.68
N THR A 144 -1.11 10.36 6.96
CA THR A 144 -0.91 10.99 8.28
C THR A 144 0.35 10.59 9.08
N ASN A 145 1.19 9.69 8.58
CA ASN A 145 2.34 9.18 9.38
C ASN A 145 3.54 8.71 8.53
N LEU A 146 3.79 9.37 7.40
CA LEU A 146 4.82 8.97 6.44
C LEU A 146 6.26 9.41 6.77
N LEU A 147 6.44 10.29 7.76
CA LEU A 147 7.77 10.68 8.21
C LEU A 147 8.48 9.58 9.02
N ARG A 148 7.74 8.56 9.45
CA ARG A 148 8.34 7.35 10.02
C ARG A 148 8.87 6.49 8.87
N GLN A 149 10.19 6.39 8.76
CA GLN A 149 10.86 5.60 7.72
C GLN A 149 10.39 4.14 7.63
N THR A 150 9.81 3.60 8.71
CA THR A 150 9.25 2.24 8.76
C THR A 150 8.02 2.02 7.86
N HIS A 151 7.35 3.08 7.43
CA HIS A 151 6.16 3.02 6.55
C HIS A 151 6.50 3.14 5.06
N ILE A 152 7.79 3.21 4.73
CA ILE A 152 8.28 3.22 3.35
C ILE A 152 9.17 2.00 3.19
N ALA A 153 8.73 1.05 2.37
CA ALA A 153 9.54 -0.10 1.97
C ALA A 153 10.02 0.03 0.53
N VAL A 154 11.00 -0.80 0.20
CA VAL A 154 11.47 -0.97 -1.17
C VAL A 154 11.03 -2.35 -1.67
N HIS A 155 10.36 -2.35 -2.81
CA HIS A 155 9.99 -3.56 -3.52
C HIS A 155 11.20 -4.16 -4.26
N SER A 156 11.12 -5.41 -4.71
CA SER A 156 12.24 -6.11 -5.35
C SER A 156 12.73 -5.46 -6.64
N ASP A 157 11.89 -4.63 -7.28
CA ASP A 157 12.23 -3.82 -8.47
C ASP A 157 12.90 -2.46 -8.12
N GLY A 158 13.22 -2.23 -6.84
CA GLY A 158 13.83 -0.99 -6.35
C GLY A 158 12.85 0.17 -6.14
N SER A 159 11.56 -0.03 -6.37
CA SER A 159 10.57 1.04 -6.26
C SER A 159 9.99 1.19 -4.84
N PRO A 160 9.60 2.41 -4.43
CA PRO A 160 9.00 2.63 -3.12
C PRO A 160 7.60 1.99 -3.03
N ARG A 161 7.29 1.45 -1.86
CA ARG A 161 5.96 1.02 -1.44
C ARG A 161 5.60 1.71 -0.15
N ILE A 162 4.45 2.36 -0.14
CA ILE A 162 3.90 3.03 1.02
C ILE A 162 3.05 2.03 1.81
N LEU A 163 3.39 1.82 3.07
CA LEU A 163 2.82 0.80 3.95
C LEU A 163 2.03 1.43 5.09
N ASP A 164 1.17 0.65 5.72
CA ASP A 164 0.50 0.97 6.99
C ASP A 164 -0.48 2.15 6.93
N PHE A 165 -1.69 1.87 6.47
CA PHE A 165 -2.79 2.85 6.40
C PHE A 165 -3.65 2.86 7.67
N SER A 166 -3.12 2.41 8.81
CA SER A 166 -3.88 2.35 10.08
C SER A 166 -4.34 3.72 10.61
N LEU A 167 -3.62 4.79 10.29
CA LEU A 167 -3.98 6.16 10.63
C LEU A 167 -4.50 6.96 9.43
N ALA A 168 -4.69 6.30 8.28
CA ALA A 168 -5.12 6.99 7.09
C ALA A 168 -6.56 7.50 7.24
N THR A 169 -6.84 8.62 6.58
CA THR A 169 -8.16 9.26 6.62
C THR A 169 -8.60 9.61 5.21
N GLN A 170 -9.92 9.70 5.01
CA GLN A 170 -10.46 10.28 3.79
C GLN A 170 -10.10 11.76 3.74
N HIS A 171 -9.60 12.21 2.60
CA HIS A 171 -9.06 13.53 2.41
C HIS A 171 -9.49 14.10 1.07
N GLN A 172 -9.77 15.40 1.03
CA GLN A 172 -9.96 16.13 -0.22
C GLN A 172 -8.72 16.98 -0.45
N CYS A 173 -7.92 16.59 -1.43
CA CYS A 173 -6.73 17.34 -1.83
C CYS A 173 -7.05 18.14 -3.08
N ASP A 174 -6.62 19.40 -3.13
CA ASP A 174 -6.66 20.22 -4.34
C ASP A 174 -5.63 19.77 -5.39
N ASN A 175 -4.93 18.66 -5.15
CA ASN A 175 -3.86 18.09 -5.97
C ASN A 175 -2.76 19.12 -6.33
N MET A 176 -2.56 20.09 -5.45
CA MET A 176 -1.55 21.12 -5.61
C MET A 176 -0.16 20.52 -5.43
N ILE A 177 0.73 20.80 -6.39
CA ILE A 177 2.15 20.46 -6.27
C ILE A 177 2.73 21.34 -5.15
N PRO A 178 3.31 20.76 -4.08
CA PRO A 178 3.73 21.53 -2.91
C PRO A 178 4.85 22.53 -3.21
N ALA A 179 5.74 22.18 -4.14
CA ALA A 179 6.82 23.04 -4.63
C ALA A 179 6.63 23.43 -6.12
N ASP A 180 7.09 24.62 -6.48
CA ASP A 180 7.22 25.02 -7.89
C ASP A 180 8.46 24.40 -8.56
N SER A 181 8.66 24.70 -9.85
CA SER A 181 9.82 24.23 -10.63
C SER A 181 11.17 24.76 -10.14
N ASN A 182 11.20 25.60 -9.12
CA ASN A 182 12.41 26.08 -8.45
C ASN A 182 12.54 25.50 -7.03
N GLY A 183 11.70 24.52 -6.66
CA GLY A 183 11.67 23.96 -5.32
C GLY A 183 11.09 24.89 -4.25
N ARG A 184 10.40 25.99 -4.64
CA ARG A 184 9.79 26.91 -3.67
C ARG A 184 8.44 26.40 -3.25
N LEU A 185 8.27 26.18 -1.95
CA LEU A 185 6.98 25.81 -1.39
C LEU A 185 5.93 26.89 -1.61
N ARG A 186 4.67 26.46 -1.78
CA ARG A 186 3.50 27.34 -1.87
C ARG A 186 2.72 27.32 -0.55
N PRO A 187 3.13 28.10 0.47
CA PRO A 187 2.48 28.07 1.79
C PRO A 187 1.01 28.50 1.72
N GLY A 188 0.17 27.86 2.53
CA GLY A 188 -1.24 28.23 2.75
C GLY A 188 -2.25 27.76 1.70
N ARG A 189 -1.84 27.01 0.67
CA ARG A 189 -2.76 26.45 -0.35
C ARG A 189 -2.61 24.94 -0.57
N CYS A 190 -1.71 24.29 0.15
CA CYS A 190 -1.38 22.87 -0.04
C CYS A 190 -1.75 22.05 1.20
N CYS A 191 -1.98 20.76 1.01
CA CYS A 191 -2.19 19.82 2.10
C CYS A 191 -0.96 19.81 3.05
N PRO A 192 -1.14 19.92 4.38
CA PRO A 192 -0.03 19.95 5.34
C PRO A 192 0.89 18.73 5.23
N GLU A 193 0.33 17.52 5.03
CA GLU A 193 1.12 16.30 4.85
C GLU A 193 2.02 16.42 3.61
N LEU A 194 1.49 16.84 2.46
CA LEU A 194 2.28 16.99 1.24
C LEU A 194 3.36 18.05 1.37
N THR A 195 3.06 19.20 1.99
CA THR A 195 4.06 20.25 2.23
C THR A 195 5.20 19.74 3.12
N GLN A 196 4.87 18.97 4.15
CA GLN A 196 5.87 18.41 5.03
C GLN A 196 6.71 17.35 4.30
N LEU A 197 6.08 16.47 3.53
CA LEU A 197 6.78 15.42 2.79
C LEU A 197 7.67 16.00 1.68
N GLU A 198 7.27 17.09 1.04
CA GLU A 198 8.11 17.82 0.09
C GLU A 198 9.37 18.41 0.76
N LEU A 199 9.31 18.83 2.03
CA LEU A 199 10.51 19.29 2.74
C LEU A 199 11.52 18.16 2.99
N PHE A 200 11.05 16.94 3.20
CA PHE A 200 11.90 15.79 3.54
C PHE A 200 12.34 14.97 2.32
N TYR A 201 11.43 14.75 1.38
CA TYR A 201 11.60 13.90 0.21
C TYR A 201 11.51 14.68 -1.11
N GLY A 202 11.06 15.93 -1.09
CA GLY A 202 11.10 16.77 -2.28
C GLY A 202 12.56 16.95 -2.70
N LEU A 203 12.85 16.54 -3.92
CA LEU A 203 13.98 17.11 -4.63
C LEU A 203 13.71 18.60 -4.69
N LYS A 204 14.69 19.46 -4.40
CA LYS A 204 14.63 20.88 -4.77
C LYS A 204 14.27 20.93 -6.27
N SER A 205 12.99 21.11 -6.60
CA SER A 205 12.39 20.37 -7.72
C SER A 205 12.91 20.85 -9.07
N GLY A 206 13.91 20.17 -9.63
CA GLY A 206 14.29 20.29 -11.04
C GLY A 206 13.32 19.48 -11.90
N GLU A 207 12.31 20.19 -12.42
CA GLU A 207 11.25 19.80 -13.36
C GLU A 207 10.44 18.49 -13.13
N PRO A 208 9.10 18.53 -13.19
CA PRO A 208 8.30 17.32 -13.33
C PRO A 208 8.55 16.64 -14.69
N PRO A 209 8.39 15.31 -14.80
CA PRO A 209 8.44 14.65 -16.10
C PRO A 209 7.37 15.25 -17.01
N LYS A 210 7.76 15.72 -18.20
CA LYS A 210 6.85 16.24 -19.21
C LYS A 210 5.77 15.21 -19.48
N PHE A 211 4.56 15.46 -18.97
CA PHE A 211 3.39 14.67 -19.29
C PHE A 211 3.06 14.94 -20.75
N GLN A 212 3.58 14.13 -21.67
CA GLN A 212 3.08 14.10 -23.04
C GLN A 212 1.72 13.40 -22.99
N ALA A 213 0.66 14.21 -22.94
CA ALA A 213 -0.67 13.69 -23.23
C ALA A 213 -0.64 12.99 -24.60
N PRO A 214 -1.32 11.84 -24.78
CA PRO A 214 -1.45 11.24 -26.09
C PRO A 214 -2.11 12.27 -27.01
N ARG A 215 -1.44 12.62 -28.11
CA ARG A 215 -2.03 13.40 -29.19
C ARG A 215 -3.22 12.59 -29.71
N LEU A 216 -4.43 12.99 -29.33
CA LEU A 216 -5.62 12.64 -30.09
C LEU A 216 -5.43 13.24 -31.48
N SER A 217 -5.12 12.39 -32.45
CA SER A 217 -5.22 12.76 -33.86
C SER A 217 -6.69 13.08 -34.13
N VAL A 218 -6.95 14.34 -34.46
CA VAL A 218 -8.22 14.77 -35.03
C VAL A 218 -8.41 14.00 -36.33
N ILE A 219 -9.24 12.96 -36.31
CA ILE A 219 -9.75 12.31 -37.53
C ILE A 219 -10.69 13.33 -38.18
N ASN A 220 -10.18 14.02 -39.19
CA ASN A 220 -10.97 14.86 -40.07
C ASN A 220 -11.92 13.95 -40.86
N ARG A 221 -13.21 13.95 -40.51
CA ARG A 221 -14.26 13.40 -41.38
C ARG A 221 -14.73 14.51 -42.32
N SER A 222 -14.09 14.61 -43.48
CA SER A 222 -14.69 15.27 -44.64
C SER A 222 -15.61 14.27 -45.36
N THR A 223 -16.89 14.30 -44.98
CA THR A 223 -17.97 13.77 -45.81
C THR A 223 -18.32 14.82 -46.87
N ASN A 224 -17.83 14.63 -48.09
CA ASN A 224 -18.36 15.31 -49.27
C ASN A 224 -19.67 14.63 -49.68
N TRP A 225 -20.77 15.37 -49.62
CA TRP A 225 -21.98 15.09 -50.38
C TRP A 225 -22.20 16.24 -51.35
N ARG A 226 -22.35 15.86 -52.63
CA ARG A 226 -22.62 16.64 -53.85
C ARG A 226 -21.40 17.12 -54.61
#